data_AF-A0A838KAA1-F1
#
_entry.id   AF-A0A838KAA1-F1
#
_cell.length_a   1.000
_cell.length_b   1.000
_cell.length_c   1.000
_cell.angle_alpha   90.00
_cell.angle_beta   90.00
_cell.angle_gamma   90.00
#
_symmetry.space_group_name_H-M   'P 1'
#
loop_
_entity.id
_entity.type
_entity.pdbx_description
1 polymer ?
#
loop_
_entity_poly.entity_id
_entity_poly.type
_entity_poly.pdbx_seq_one_letter_code
_entity_poly.pdbx_strand_id
1 'polypeptide(L)'
;MTATIDHITTTAHDSAALSSSELLLAVLQDTVSVCAQEDPDRLHSWLPAGRAAVALSRLAREATADLGSRPGTTLTDGPGVVVVRDLVSATQALGSAVATAPSAPHREVIAMVPLAKGLQAAFVVALTPRH
;
A
#
# COMPACT_ATOMS: atom_id res chain seq x y z
N MET A 1 6.78 55.91 -20.71
CA MET A 1 7.20 54.50 -20.82
C MET A 1 7.05 53.89 -19.45
N THR A 2 6.02 53.07 -19.23
CA THR A 2 5.69 52.52 -17.91
C THR A 2 5.78 51.01 -18.03
N ALA A 3 6.78 50.42 -17.36
CA ALA A 3 6.96 48.97 -17.32
C ALA A 3 6.01 48.39 -16.27
N THR A 4 5.00 47.67 -16.75
CA THR A 4 4.12 46.84 -15.90
C THR A 4 4.88 45.57 -15.57
N ILE A 5 5.15 45.36 -14.28
CA ILE A 5 5.84 44.18 -13.74
C ILE A 5 4.84 43.02 -13.71
N ASP A 6 5.19 41.93 -14.40
CA ASP A 6 4.46 40.67 -14.41
C ASP A 6 4.33 40.12 -12.98
N HIS A 7 3.09 39.87 -12.58
CA HIS A 7 2.76 39.16 -11.37
C HIS A 7 3.07 37.67 -11.59
N ILE A 8 4.26 37.25 -11.16
CA ILE A 8 4.59 35.82 -11.05
C ILE A 8 3.81 35.29 -9.85
N THR A 9 2.64 34.70 -10.11
CA THR A 9 1.93 33.86 -9.16
C THR A 9 2.77 32.60 -8.96
N THR A 10 3.68 32.63 -8.00
CA THR A 10 4.32 31.41 -7.48
C THR A 10 3.22 30.57 -6.87
N THR A 11 2.76 29.56 -7.59
CA THR A 11 1.96 28.47 -7.03
C THR A 11 2.83 27.82 -5.97
N ALA A 12 2.50 28.09 -4.71
CA ALA A 12 3.01 27.32 -3.59
C ALA A 12 2.70 25.86 -3.92
N HIS A 13 3.76 25.11 -4.24
CA HIS A 13 3.71 23.67 -4.40
C HIS A 13 3.43 23.15 -2.99
N ASP A 14 2.14 23.05 -2.67
CA ASP A 14 1.63 22.53 -1.44
C ASP A 14 2.24 21.13 -1.31
N SER A 15 3.21 20.97 -0.42
CA SER A 15 3.58 19.66 0.09
C SER A 15 2.40 19.18 0.90
N ALA A 16 1.31 18.85 0.21
CA ALA A 16 0.10 18.31 0.79
C ALA A 16 0.54 17.05 1.53
N ALA A 17 0.45 17.08 2.85
CA ALA A 17 0.75 15.92 3.66
C ALA A 17 -0.11 14.77 3.15
N LEU A 18 0.53 13.69 2.70
CA LEU A 18 -0.16 12.51 2.18
C LEU A 18 -1.23 12.08 3.18
N SER A 19 -2.44 11.86 2.69
CA SER A 19 -3.51 11.27 3.47
C SER A 19 -3.09 9.87 3.95
N SER A 20 -3.68 9.39 5.04
CA SER A 20 -3.32 8.07 5.57
C SER A 20 -3.61 6.94 4.59
N SER A 21 -4.60 7.09 3.71
CA SER A 21 -4.89 6.11 2.66
C SER A 21 -3.82 6.10 1.57
N GLU A 22 -3.27 7.26 1.21
CA GLU A 22 -2.12 7.36 0.29
C GLU A 22 -0.84 6.79 0.92
N LEU A 23 -0.61 7.04 2.21
CA LEU A 23 0.51 6.44 2.94
C LEU A 23 0.40 4.91 3.02
N LEU A 24 -0.79 4.37 3.28
CA LEU A 24 -1.04 2.94 3.27
C LEU A 24 -0.79 2.35 1.87
N LEU A 25 -1.28 3.01 0.83
CA LEU A 25 -1.07 2.61 -0.56
C LEU A 25 0.42 2.59 -0.92
N ALA A 26 1.19 3.60 -0.52
CA ALA A 26 2.63 3.66 -0.76
C ALA A 26 3.38 2.47 -0.12
N VAL A 27 3.07 2.14 1.13
CA VAL A 27 3.65 0.97 1.84
C VAL A 27 3.36 -0.34 1.09
N LEU A 28 2.14 -0.49 0.57
CA LEU A 28 1.75 -1.68 -0.20
C LEU A 28 2.43 -1.74 -1.57
N GLN A 29 2.53 -0.60 -2.26
CA GLN A 29 3.23 -0.49 -3.55
C GLN A 29 4.73 -0.80 -3.42
N ASP A 30 5.38 -0.34 -2.35
CA ASP A 30 6.76 -0.69 -2.04
C ASP A 30 6.90 -2.21 -1.84
N THR A 31 5.98 -2.82 -1.08
CA THR A 31 6.00 -4.27 -0.84
C THR A 31 5.80 -5.06 -2.14
N VAL A 32 4.87 -4.63 -3.00
CA VAL A 32 4.67 -5.21 -4.35
C VAL A 32 5.96 -5.10 -5.18
N SER A 33 6.63 -3.95 -5.13
CA SER A 33 7.88 -3.72 -5.86
C SER A 33 9.00 -4.64 -5.38
N VAL A 34 9.11 -4.90 -4.07
CA VAL A 34 10.06 -5.87 -3.52
C VAL A 34 9.69 -7.29 -3.96
N CYS A 35 8.42 -7.69 -3.90
CA CYS A 35 7.97 -9.01 -4.37
C CYS A 35 8.37 -9.28 -5.83
N ALA A 36 8.38 -8.26 -6.68
CA ALA A 36 8.76 -8.40 -8.08
C ALA A 36 10.25 -8.76 -8.30
N GLN A 37 11.09 -8.56 -7.29
CA GLN A 37 12.53 -8.88 -7.34
C GLN A 37 12.88 -10.19 -6.62
N GLU A 38 11.91 -10.83 -5.97
CA GLU A 38 12.13 -12.00 -5.14
C GLU A 38 11.71 -13.30 -5.83
N ASP A 39 12.34 -14.40 -5.42
CA ASP A 39 11.94 -15.74 -5.84
C ASP A 39 10.56 -16.08 -5.24
N PRO A 40 9.54 -16.44 -6.06
CA PRO A 40 8.22 -16.81 -5.58
C PRO A 40 8.23 -17.94 -4.54
N ASP A 41 9.19 -18.85 -4.56
CA ASP A 41 9.25 -19.93 -3.57
C ASP A 41 9.51 -19.39 -2.16
N ARG A 42 10.23 -18.27 -2.02
CA ARG A 42 10.44 -17.56 -0.74
C ARG A 42 9.20 -16.84 -0.23
N LEU A 43 8.22 -16.63 -1.11
CA LEU A 43 6.97 -15.94 -0.84
C LEU A 43 5.79 -16.91 -0.62
N HIS A 44 6.05 -18.22 -0.55
CA HIS A 44 5.03 -19.20 -0.18
C HIS A 44 4.36 -18.76 1.13
N SER A 45 3.03 -18.82 1.18
CA SER A 45 2.24 -18.33 2.31
C SER A 45 2.64 -18.92 3.66
N TRP A 46 3.23 -20.12 3.67
CA TRP A 46 3.74 -20.80 4.89
C TRP A 46 5.08 -20.28 5.40
N LEU A 47 5.79 -19.51 4.59
CA LEU A 47 7.03 -18.86 4.98
C LEU A 47 6.75 -17.48 5.59
N PRO A 48 7.62 -16.97 6.47
CA PRO A 48 7.38 -15.71 7.16
C PRO A 48 7.11 -14.53 6.22
N ALA A 49 7.83 -14.42 5.09
CA ALA A 49 7.60 -13.38 4.09
C ALA A 49 6.22 -13.52 3.42
N GLY A 50 5.84 -14.73 3.01
CA GLY A 50 4.51 -14.99 2.46
C GLY A 50 3.38 -14.69 3.44
N ARG A 51 3.52 -15.04 4.72
CA ARG A 51 2.53 -14.70 5.76
C ARG A 51 2.35 -13.19 5.92
N ALA A 52 3.45 -12.44 5.91
CA ALA A 52 3.41 -10.99 5.99
C ALA A 52 2.72 -10.38 4.76
N ALA A 53 3.01 -10.88 3.55
CA ALA A 53 2.35 -10.45 2.32
C ALA A 53 0.84 -10.76 2.32
N VAL A 54 0.41 -11.93 2.81
CA VAL A 54 -1.02 -12.26 2.98
C VAL A 54 -1.69 -11.31 3.98
N ALA A 55 -1.03 -11.01 5.10
CA ALA A 55 -1.55 -10.07 6.09
C ALA A 55 -1.68 -8.64 5.52
N LEU A 56 -0.71 -8.18 4.73
CA LEU A 56 -0.77 -6.90 4.02
C LEU A 56 -1.91 -6.86 2.99
N SER A 57 -2.12 -7.95 2.27
CA SER A 57 -3.23 -8.08 1.30
C SER A 57 -4.58 -7.97 2.00
N ARG A 58 -4.74 -8.65 3.15
CA ARG A 58 -5.94 -8.53 3.98
C ARG A 58 -6.16 -7.10 4.47
N LEU A 59 -5.11 -6.44 4.96
CA LEU A 59 -5.18 -5.05 5.42
C LEU A 59 -5.62 -4.09 4.30
N ALA A 60 -5.10 -4.27 3.09
CA ALA A 60 -5.50 -3.49 1.93
C ALA A 60 -6.98 -3.68 1.57
N ARG A 61 -7.49 -4.91 1.71
CA ARG A 61 -8.92 -5.22 1.50
C ARG A 61 -9.80 -4.60 2.59
N GLU A 62 -9.39 -4.67 3.85
CA GLU A 62 -10.09 -4.01 4.97
C GLU A 62 -10.17 -2.49 4.73
N ALA A 63 -9.04 -1.84 4.41
CA ALA A 63 -9.02 -0.42 4.06
C ALA A 63 -9.88 -0.09 2.82
N THR A 64 -9.91 -0.96 1.81
CA THR A 64 -10.77 -0.79 0.63
C THR A 64 -12.26 -0.78 1.02
N ALA A 65 -12.66 -1.66 1.94
CA ALA A 65 -14.02 -1.71 2.48
C ALA A 65 -14.36 -0.46 3.29
N ASP A 66 -13.43 0.02 4.12
CA ASP A 66 -13.61 1.23 4.94
C ASP A 66 -13.75 2.49 4.08
N LEU A 67 -13.12 2.50 2.90
CA LEU A 67 -13.30 3.54 1.88
C LEU A 67 -14.61 3.39 1.07
N GLY A 68 -15.48 2.44 1.45
CA GLY A 68 -16.78 2.20 0.82
C GLY A 68 -16.71 1.46 -0.52
N SER A 69 -15.55 0.91 -0.88
CA SER A 69 -15.34 0.16 -2.12
C SER A 69 -15.41 -1.35 -1.90
N ARG A 70 -15.65 -2.12 -2.96
CA ARG A 70 -15.73 -3.57 -2.86
C ARG A 70 -14.32 -4.17 -2.63
N PRO A 71 -14.08 -4.87 -1.51
CA PRO A 71 -12.74 -5.31 -1.12
C PRO A 71 -12.24 -6.54 -1.89
N GLY A 72 -13.12 -7.29 -2.58
CA GLY A 72 -12.76 -8.54 -3.27
C GLY A 72 -12.61 -9.74 -2.31
N THR A 73 -11.94 -10.80 -2.77
CA THR A 73 -11.80 -12.07 -2.02
C THR A 73 -10.44 -12.15 -1.35
N THR A 74 -10.40 -12.46 -0.06
CA THR A 74 -9.16 -12.64 0.71
C THR A 74 -8.53 -14.01 0.46
N LEU A 75 -7.24 -14.04 0.15
CA LEU A 75 -6.45 -15.26 0.14
C LEU A 75 -6.08 -15.69 1.57
N THR A 76 -6.20 -16.98 1.87
CA THR A 76 -5.79 -17.54 3.18
C THR A 76 -4.52 -18.39 3.10
N ASP A 77 -4.26 -18.97 1.93
CA ASP A 77 -3.15 -19.88 1.64
C ASP A 77 -2.86 -19.83 0.15
N GLY A 78 -1.61 -20.08 -0.22
CA GLY A 78 -1.22 -20.34 -1.59
C GLY A 78 0.29 -20.36 -1.80
N PRO A 79 0.72 -20.84 -2.99
CA PRO A 79 2.09 -20.68 -3.44
C PRO A 79 2.43 -19.20 -3.65
N GLY A 80 3.71 -18.84 -3.64
CA GLY A 80 4.11 -17.43 -3.63
C GLY A 80 3.64 -16.62 -4.84
N VAL A 81 3.54 -17.22 -6.02
CA VAL A 81 2.95 -16.55 -7.20
C VAL A 81 1.50 -16.10 -6.94
N VAL A 82 0.72 -16.94 -6.24
CA VAL A 82 -0.67 -16.62 -5.87
C VAL A 82 -0.71 -15.54 -4.79
N VAL A 83 0.20 -15.59 -3.81
CA VAL A 83 0.35 -14.56 -2.77
C VAL A 83 0.68 -13.20 -3.38
N VAL A 84 1.64 -13.13 -4.30
CA VAL A 84 2.02 -11.88 -4.99
C VAL A 84 0.85 -11.35 -5.81
N ARG A 85 0.15 -12.23 -6.54
CA ARG A 85 -1.01 -11.82 -7.33
C ARG A 85 -2.15 -11.28 -6.46
N ASP A 86 -2.39 -11.89 -5.30
CA ASP A 86 -3.38 -11.40 -4.33
C ASP A 86 -3.00 -10.02 -3.80
N LEU A 87 -1.73 -9.83 -3.41
CA LEU A 87 -1.22 -8.55 -2.93
C LEU A 87 -1.36 -7.45 -3.99
N VAL A 88 -0.97 -7.73 -5.24
CA VAL A 88 -1.14 -6.80 -6.37
C VAL A 88 -2.61 -6.44 -6.56
N SER A 89 -3.50 -7.42 -6.56
CA SER A 89 -4.94 -7.19 -6.73
C SER A 89 -5.53 -6.36 -5.59
N ALA A 90 -5.16 -6.65 -4.35
CA ALA A 90 -5.61 -5.90 -3.18
C ALA A 90 -5.08 -4.45 -3.19
N THR A 91 -3.83 -4.26 -3.59
CA THR A 91 -3.19 -2.93 -3.72
C THR A 91 -3.87 -2.10 -4.81
N GLN A 92 -4.21 -2.71 -5.95
CA GLN A 92 -4.94 -2.04 -7.04
C GLN A 92 -6.36 -1.65 -6.63
N ALA A 93 -7.05 -2.53 -5.89
CA ALA A 93 -8.38 -2.24 -5.37
C ALA A 93 -8.34 -1.06 -4.40
N LEU A 94 -7.37 -1.05 -3.48
CA LEU A 94 -7.15 0.08 -2.58
C LEU A 94 -6.81 1.36 -3.35
N GLY A 95 -5.91 1.30 -4.33
CA GLY A 95 -5.56 2.47 -5.17
C GLY A 95 -6.77 3.06 -5.88
N SER A 96 -7.68 2.22 -6.38
CA SER A 96 -8.93 2.66 -7.00
C SER A 96 -9.87 3.30 -5.98
N ALA A 97 -9.96 2.73 -4.77
CA ALA A 97 -10.75 3.29 -3.68
C ALA A 97 -10.21 4.64 -3.21
N VAL A 98 -8.89 4.78 -3.07
CA VAL A 98 -8.24 6.05 -2.70
C VAL A 98 -8.51 7.13 -3.74
N ALA A 99 -8.45 6.79 -5.04
CA ALA A 99 -8.71 7.75 -6.12
C ALA A 99 -10.16 8.25 -6.19
N THR A 100 -11.12 7.51 -5.61
CA THR A 100 -12.55 7.82 -5.65
C THR A 100 -13.11 8.27 -4.30
N ALA A 101 -12.38 8.05 -3.21
CA ALA A 101 -12.80 8.42 -1.88
C ALA A 101 -12.76 9.95 -1.68
N PRO A 102 -13.77 10.53 -1.01
CA PRO A 102 -13.70 11.92 -0.60
C PRO A 102 -12.54 12.14 0.38
N SER A 103 -11.88 13.30 0.33
CA SER A 103 -10.67 13.64 1.10
C SER A 103 -10.87 13.72 2.63
N ALA A 104 -12.00 13.24 3.15
CA ALA A 104 -12.24 13.18 4.57
C ALA A 104 -11.32 12.14 5.24
N PRO A 105 -10.84 12.40 6.47
CA PRO A 105 -10.03 11.44 7.20
C PRO A 105 -10.84 10.21 7.59
N HIS A 106 -10.40 9.04 7.13
CA HIS A 106 -10.99 7.75 7.49
C HIS A 106 -10.23 7.18 8.69
N ARG A 107 -10.78 7.35 9.91
CA ARG A 107 -10.08 7.03 11.17
C ARG A 107 -9.56 5.59 11.25
N GLU A 108 -10.27 4.65 10.64
CA GLU A 108 -9.88 3.24 10.59
C GLU A 108 -8.61 3.04 9.74
N VAL A 109 -8.55 3.67 8.55
CA VAL A 109 -7.37 3.65 7.69
C VAL A 109 -6.15 4.30 8.36
N ILE A 110 -6.35 5.36 9.15
CA ILE A 110 -5.26 5.99 9.94
C ILE A 110 -4.61 4.95 10.89
N ALA A 111 -5.43 4.14 11.56
CA ALA A 111 -4.94 3.12 12.50
C ALA A 111 -4.23 1.95 11.79
N MET A 112 -4.48 1.73 10.50
CA MET A 112 -3.87 0.66 9.71
C MET A 112 -2.43 0.98 9.25
N VAL A 113 -2.05 2.26 9.12
CA VAL A 113 -0.72 2.64 8.61
C VAL A 113 0.44 2.09 9.47
N PRO A 114 0.43 2.22 10.82
CA PRO A 114 1.50 1.65 11.65
C PRO A 114 1.59 0.12 11.54
N LEU A 115 0.44 -0.55 11.43
CA LEU A 115 0.37 -1.99 11.26
C LEU A 115 0.97 -2.42 9.91
N ALA A 116 0.62 -1.72 8.82
CA ALA A 116 1.18 -1.96 7.50
C ALA A 116 2.71 -1.82 7.50
N LYS A 117 3.24 -0.76 8.12
CA LYS A 117 4.68 -0.55 8.25
C LYS A 117 5.36 -1.66 9.05
N GLY A 118 4.75 -2.12 10.14
CA GLY A 118 5.26 -3.24 10.93
C GLY A 118 5.31 -4.55 10.13
N LEU A 119 4.27 -4.83 9.35
CA LEU A 119 4.21 -6.00 8.48
C LEU A 119 5.22 -5.91 7.33
N GLN A 120 5.38 -4.74 6.71
CA GLN A 120 6.40 -4.50 5.68
C GLN A 120 7.81 -4.69 6.25
N ALA A 121 8.09 -4.20 7.45
CA ALA A 121 9.38 -4.42 8.11
C ALA A 121 9.63 -5.92 8.36
N ALA A 122 8.63 -6.65 8.87
CA ALA A 122 8.72 -8.10 9.08
C ALA A 122 8.93 -8.87 7.76
N PHE A 123 8.27 -8.42 6.69
CA PHE A 123 8.44 -8.94 5.34
C PHE A 123 9.89 -8.78 4.84
N VAL A 124 10.44 -7.58 4.92
CA VAL A 124 11.83 -7.29 4.50
C VAL A 124 12.85 -8.09 5.33
N VAL A 125 12.64 -8.16 6.65
CA VAL A 125 13.51 -8.95 7.54
C VAL A 125 13.47 -10.43 7.18
N ALA A 126 12.30 -10.98 6.85
CA ALA A 126 12.15 -12.38 6.44
C ALA A 126 12.86 -12.71 5.12
N LEU A 127 13.05 -11.72 4.24
CA LEU A 127 13.77 -11.87 2.98
C LEU A 127 15.28 -11.65 3.12
N THR A 128 15.76 -11.17 4.26
CA THR A 128 17.19 -10.97 4.47
C THR A 128 17.86 -12.31 4.82
N PRO A 129 18.92 -12.74 4.11
CA PRO A 129 19.64 -13.97 4.45
C PRO A 129 20.23 -13.87 5.86
N ARG A 130 20.06 -14.90 6.68
CA ARG A 130 20.78 -15.04 7.95
C ARG A 130 22.15 -15.65 7.64
N HIS A 131 23.20 -14.86 7.76
CA HIS A 131 24.59 -15.30 7.70
C HIS A 131 25.00 -16.05 8.96
#